data_AF-A0AB39SJV0-F1
#
_entry.id   AF-A0AB39SJV0-F1
#
_cell.length_a   1.000
_cell.length_b   1.000
_cell.length_c   1.000
_cell.angle_alpha   90.00
_cell.angle_beta   90.00
_cell.angle_gamma   90.00
#
_symmetry.space_group_name_H-M   'P 1'
#
loop_
_entity.id
_entity.type
_entity.pdbx_description
1 polymer ?
#
loop_
_entity_poly.entity_id
_entity_poly.type
_entity_poly.pdbx_seq_one_letter_code
_entity_poly.pdbx_strand_id
1 'polypeptide(L)'
;MRNGLNITGVSETVHELREYPEEAIADFAVAASARTDDHGVFRARAQTLRAGTIRVARDFRLKQRSFTVEAAGDPTPHGSDAEGIPTPYESALAALGACVLMTKVNGYTARGVTLGALRVTVRADLALDTDGKPAAGAALSRLAWHCALDGYTSTDTVTSINRLVTAFSPNHRVFLDASPITVSARVERPDGTTVDVSVPWTPAAAEAAAVCPVEADVVWENGSEAVYRTALTVNGVRRQSAPLIADQPKQLVGIDKGPNSQEILLSALCGELAALLEEEAAADGTELHDPVLRADGRIDTRGMLNVHREISSSFHNLAIRLTVRSDAPVAQLRGVLSRALSRAVLPATLLAERAITVTVAHGDEPQLTYHSTVEDAEGIRDEVTRRQREAAAS
;
A
#
# COMPACT_ATOMS: atom_id res chain seq x y z
N MET A 1 23.65 -10.53 -14.06
CA MET A 1 22.54 -9.58 -13.78
C MET A 1 21.52 -9.66 -14.90
N ARG A 2 20.24 -9.43 -14.60
CA ARG A 2 19.14 -9.37 -15.60
C ARG A 2 18.08 -8.41 -15.07
N ASN A 3 17.48 -7.59 -15.94
CA ASN A 3 16.50 -6.56 -15.57
C ASN A 3 16.99 -5.64 -14.43
N GLY A 4 18.30 -5.33 -14.39
CA GLY A 4 18.90 -4.53 -13.31
C GLY A 4 19.08 -5.24 -11.96
N LEU A 5 18.72 -6.53 -11.85
CA LEU A 5 18.82 -7.30 -10.61
C LEU A 5 19.96 -8.33 -10.64
N ASN A 6 20.54 -8.60 -9.46
CA ASN A 6 21.54 -9.64 -9.26
C ASN A 6 20.86 -10.99 -8.91
N ILE A 7 20.64 -11.83 -9.92
CA ILE A 7 20.00 -13.16 -9.77
C ILE A 7 20.74 -14.05 -8.75
N THR A 8 22.07 -14.05 -8.80
CA THR A 8 22.89 -14.86 -7.89
C THR A 8 22.67 -14.40 -6.44
N GLY A 9 22.66 -13.09 -6.22
CA GLY A 9 22.37 -12.50 -4.90
C GLY A 9 21.00 -12.94 -4.38
N VAL A 10 19.94 -12.87 -5.19
CA VAL A 10 18.59 -13.32 -4.81
C VAL A 10 18.56 -14.80 -4.42
N SER A 11 19.28 -15.64 -5.17
CA SER A 11 19.32 -17.09 -4.91
C SER A 11 20.07 -17.42 -3.62
N GLU A 12 21.18 -16.73 -3.34
CA GLU A 12 21.91 -16.85 -2.08
C GLU A 12 21.06 -16.34 -0.90
N THR A 13 20.36 -15.21 -1.06
CA THR A 13 19.42 -14.71 -0.03
C THR A 13 18.36 -15.77 0.31
N VAL A 14 17.80 -16.49 -0.66
CA VAL A 14 16.83 -17.55 -0.36
C VAL A 14 17.44 -18.68 0.50
N HIS A 15 18.72 -19.02 0.31
CA HIS A 15 19.41 -20.00 1.14
C HIS A 15 19.68 -19.44 2.54
N GLU A 16 20.18 -18.21 2.63
CA GLU A 16 20.41 -17.50 3.89
C GLU A 16 19.14 -17.45 4.74
N LEU A 17 17.99 -17.09 4.16
CA LEU A 17 16.73 -17.00 4.89
C LEU A 17 16.17 -18.34 5.39
N ARG A 18 16.64 -19.47 4.82
CA ARG A 18 16.32 -20.81 5.34
C ARG A 18 17.15 -21.14 6.57
N GLU A 19 18.41 -20.73 6.57
CA GLU A 19 19.36 -20.98 7.65
C GLU A 19 19.19 -20.00 8.82
N TYR A 20 18.89 -18.73 8.51
CA TYR A 20 18.72 -17.61 9.44
C TYR A 20 17.34 -16.95 9.27
N PRO A 21 16.26 -17.59 9.76
CA PRO A 21 14.89 -17.08 9.73
C PRO A 21 14.68 -15.64 10.17
N GLU A 22 15.45 -15.18 11.15
CA GLU A 22 15.39 -13.84 11.69
C GLU A 22 15.73 -12.77 10.64
N GLU A 23 16.59 -13.09 9.67
CA GLU A 23 16.99 -12.17 8.59
C GLU A 23 15.86 -11.91 7.59
N ALA A 24 14.81 -12.75 7.60
CA ALA A 24 13.66 -12.59 6.73
C ALA A 24 12.68 -11.50 7.19
N ILE A 25 12.83 -11.00 8.41
CA ILE A 25 11.85 -10.12 9.04
C ILE A 25 12.11 -8.67 8.66
N ALA A 26 11.16 -8.06 7.95
CA ALA A 26 11.19 -6.65 7.60
C ALA A 26 10.08 -5.88 8.35
N ASP A 27 10.44 -5.00 9.29
CA ASP A 27 9.50 -4.12 9.98
C ASP A 27 9.54 -2.72 9.37
N PHE A 28 8.45 -2.36 8.70
CA PHE A 28 8.25 -1.06 8.09
C PHE A 28 7.51 -0.14 9.04
N ALA A 29 7.82 1.15 8.98
CA ALA A 29 7.05 2.15 9.69
C ALA A 29 7.07 3.50 9.00
N VAL A 30 5.99 4.25 9.19
CA VAL A 30 5.84 5.64 8.76
C VAL A 30 5.33 6.43 9.94
N ALA A 31 5.82 7.66 10.12
CA ALA A 31 5.31 8.57 11.14
C ALA A 31 5.04 9.97 10.57
N ALA A 32 4.03 10.63 11.10
CA ALA A 32 3.59 11.95 10.65
C ALA A 32 2.87 12.70 11.77
N SER A 33 2.90 14.03 11.72
CA SER A 33 1.93 14.83 12.45
C SER A 33 0.53 14.56 11.90
N ALA A 34 -0.45 14.33 12.77
CA ALA A 34 -1.85 14.12 12.42
C ALA A 34 -2.58 15.47 12.22
N ARG A 35 -1.93 16.37 11.50
CA ARG A 35 -2.46 17.68 11.12
C ARG A 35 -2.08 17.94 9.67
N THR A 36 -3.04 18.42 8.90
CA THR A 36 -2.74 18.97 7.58
C THR A 36 -2.11 20.36 7.71
N ASP A 37 -1.36 20.78 6.69
CA ASP A 37 -0.94 22.18 6.60
C ASP A 37 -2.08 23.07 6.07
N ASP A 38 -1.83 24.37 5.97
CA ASP A 38 -2.79 25.36 5.47
C ASP A 38 -3.28 25.08 4.03
N HIS A 39 -2.65 24.15 3.31
CA HIS A 39 -3.03 23.71 1.97
C HIS A 39 -3.70 22.32 1.96
N GLY A 40 -4.05 21.78 3.13
CA GLY A 40 -4.65 20.45 3.25
C GLY A 40 -3.67 19.32 2.93
N VAL A 41 -2.36 19.55 3.05
CA VAL A 41 -1.32 18.57 2.75
C VAL A 41 -0.80 17.93 4.03
N PHE A 42 -0.98 16.63 4.10
CA PHE A 42 -0.37 15.73 5.07
C PHE A 42 1.06 15.35 4.64
N ARG A 43 1.99 15.32 5.60
CA ARG A 43 3.40 14.95 5.37
C ARG A 43 3.82 13.84 6.31
N ALA A 44 4.22 12.71 5.73
CA ALA A 44 4.74 11.57 6.45
C ALA A 44 6.22 11.34 6.16
N ARG A 45 6.90 10.66 7.10
CA ARG A 45 8.28 10.23 6.95
C ARG A 45 8.38 8.73 7.14
N ALA A 46 8.95 8.05 6.16
CA ALA A 46 9.44 6.69 6.34
C ALA A 46 10.41 6.66 7.52
N GLN A 47 10.23 5.69 8.40
CA GLN A 47 11.06 5.49 9.58
C GLN A 47 12.13 4.43 9.28
N THR A 48 13.15 4.35 10.13
CA THR A 48 14.17 3.30 10.06
C THR A 48 13.52 1.93 9.86
N LEU A 49 13.85 1.28 8.75
CA LEU A 49 13.47 -0.09 8.48
C LEU A 49 14.36 -1.01 9.32
N ARG A 50 13.75 -1.98 10.01
CA ARG A 50 14.49 -3.14 10.53
C ARG A 50 14.36 -4.25 9.49
N ALA A 51 15.45 -4.62 8.84
CA ALA A 51 15.50 -5.75 7.92
C ALA A 51 16.42 -6.79 8.57
N GLY A 52 15.85 -7.86 9.09
CA GLY A 52 16.59 -8.84 9.84
C GLY A 52 17.23 -8.27 11.10
N THR A 53 18.53 -8.52 11.26
CA THR A 53 19.32 -7.97 12.37
C THR A 53 19.82 -6.56 12.11
N ILE A 54 19.62 -6.00 10.92
CA ILE A 54 20.14 -4.69 10.55
C ILE A 54 19.07 -3.59 10.56
N ARG A 55 19.53 -2.37 10.85
CA ARG A 55 18.73 -1.15 10.80
C ARG A 55 19.14 -0.32 9.60
N VAL A 56 18.19 -0.06 8.72
CA VAL A 56 18.39 0.70 7.48
C VAL A 56 17.82 2.08 7.69
N ALA A 57 18.67 3.10 7.62
CA ALA A 57 18.22 4.48 7.69
C ALA A 57 17.29 4.77 6.51
N ARG A 58 16.13 5.35 6.82
CA ARG A 58 15.12 5.80 5.85
C ARG A 58 14.68 7.20 6.30
N ASP A 59 14.50 8.12 5.37
CA ASP A 59 13.88 9.44 5.63
C ASP A 59 13.15 9.96 4.37
N PHE A 60 12.49 9.05 3.65
CA PHE A 60 11.67 9.43 2.52
C PHE A 60 10.45 10.20 3.02
N ARG A 61 10.23 11.38 2.43
CA ARG A 61 9.10 12.25 2.75
C ARG A 61 7.98 11.97 1.76
N LEU A 62 6.85 11.49 2.27
CA LEU A 62 5.65 11.25 1.48
C LEU A 62 4.67 12.38 1.75
N LYS A 63 4.09 12.95 0.69
CA LYS A 63 3.07 13.98 0.79
C LYS A 63 1.75 13.42 0.26
N GLN A 64 0.68 13.69 0.98
CA GLN A 64 -0.68 13.44 0.52
C GLN A 64 -1.52 14.67 0.74
N ARG A 65 -2.45 14.93 -0.18
CA ARG A 65 -3.46 15.97 0.01
C ARG A 65 -4.77 15.35 0.46
N SER A 66 -5.53 16.06 1.30
CA SER A 66 -6.91 15.72 1.58
C SER A 66 -7.73 15.69 0.29
N PHE A 67 -8.69 14.78 0.21
CA PHE A 67 -9.60 14.70 -0.92
C PHE A 67 -10.63 15.84 -0.84
N THR A 68 -10.79 16.59 -1.92
CA THR A 68 -11.94 17.50 -2.12
C THR A 68 -12.40 17.43 -3.57
N VAL A 69 -13.69 17.68 -3.84
CA VAL A 69 -14.23 17.72 -5.21
C VAL A 69 -13.63 18.88 -5.99
N GLU A 70 -13.44 20.02 -5.34
CA GLU A 70 -12.87 21.24 -5.94
C GLU A 70 -11.42 21.01 -6.36
N ALA A 71 -10.64 20.26 -5.57
CA ALA A 71 -9.27 19.86 -5.90
C ALA A 71 -9.14 18.98 -7.15
N ALA A 72 -10.22 18.32 -7.57
CA ALA A 72 -10.26 17.54 -8.80
C ALA A 72 -10.46 18.42 -10.04
N GLY A 73 -10.99 19.63 -9.87
CA GLY A 73 -11.25 20.62 -10.93
C GLY A 73 -10.35 21.85 -10.89
N ASP A 74 -9.65 22.11 -9.79
CA ASP A 74 -8.83 23.30 -9.62
C ASP A 74 -7.58 23.22 -10.52
N PRO A 75 -7.38 24.18 -11.45
CA PRO A 75 -6.07 24.42 -12.02
C PRO A 75 -5.22 25.03 -10.91
N THR A 76 -4.76 24.21 -9.95
CA THR A 76 -3.67 24.59 -9.05
C THR A 76 -2.61 25.25 -9.94
N PRO A 77 -2.27 26.54 -9.72
CA PRO A 77 -1.41 27.26 -10.65
C PRO A 77 -0.13 26.46 -10.90
N HIS A 78 0.26 26.35 -12.17
CA HIS A 78 1.48 25.64 -12.56
C HIS A 78 2.66 26.06 -11.67
N GLY A 79 3.19 25.12 -10.88
CA GLY A 79 4.31 25.35 -9.97
C GLY A 79 3.96 25.62 -8.50
N SER A 80 2.71 25.44 -8.07
CA SER A 80 2.38 25.40 -6.63
C SER A 80 2.87 24.11 -5.97
N ASP A 81 3.30 24.18 -4.70
CA ASP A 81 3.78 23.01 -3.95
C ASP A 81 2.74 21.90 -3.77
N ALA A 82 1.44 22.19 -3.97
CA ALA A 82 0.31 21.27 -3.84
C ALA A 82 -0.17 20.67 -5.18
N GLU A 83 0.19 21.29 -6.31
CA GLU A 83 -0.07 20.73 -7.64
C GLU A 83 0.67 19.38 -7.76
N GLY A 84 -0.03 18.37 -8.28
CA GLY A 84 0.64 17.09 -8.47
C GLY A 84 0.84 16.22 -7.21
N ILE A 85 0.38 16.61 -6.02
CA ILE A 85 0.38 15.74 -4.81
C ILE A 85 -0.80 14.75 -4.85
N PRO A 86 -0.58 13.43 -4.67
CA PRO A 86 -1.65 12.43 -4.65
C PRO A 86 -2.50 12.50 -3.37
N THR A 87 -3.73 12.04 -3.43
CA THR A 87 -4.54 11.72 -2.25
C THR A 87 -4.07 10.42 -1.57
N PRO A 88 -4.53 10.12 -0.33
CA PRO A 88 -4.33 8.79 0.27
C PRO A 88 -4.81 7.65 -0.63
N TYR A 89 -5.96 7.78 -1.28
CA TYR A 89 -6.53 6.74 -2.15
C TYR A 89 -5.64 6.47 -3.35
N GLU A 90 -5.22 7.53 -4.05
CA GLU A 90 -4.24 7.45 -5.15
C GLU A 90 -2.93 6.79 -4.71
N SER A 91 -2.42 7.15 -3.53
CA SER A 91 -1.19 6.59 -2.97
C SER A 91 -1.34 5.09 -2.66
N ALA A 92 -2.51 4.66 -2.17
CA ALA A 92 -2.80 3.26 -1.89
C ALA A 92 -2.82 2.41 -3.18
N LEU A 93 -3.39 2.93 -4.27
CA LEU A 93 -3.35 2.28 -5.59
C LEU A 93 -1.91 2.24 -6.15
N ALA A 94 -1.13 3.32 -5.98
CA ALA A 94 0.27 3.34 -6.38
C ALA A 94 1.11 2.31 -5.60
N ALA A 95 0.85 2.16 -4.29
CA ALA A 95 1.47 1.16 -3.46
C ALA A 95 1.15 -0.27 -3.93
N LEU A 96 -0.09 -0.54 -4.32
CA LEU A 96 -0.48 -1.83 -4.92
C LEU A 96 0.26 -2.04 -6.24
N GLY A 97 0.23 -1.06 -7.15
CA GLY A 97 0.83 -1.15 -8.48
C GLY A 97 2.34 -1.36 -8.45
N ALA A 98 3.06 -0.62 -7.60
CA ALA A 98 4.49 -0.76 -7.41
C ALA A 98 4.87 -2.14 -6.85
N CYS A 99 4.09 -2.66 -5.90
CA CYS A 99 4.35 -3.99 -5.33
C CYS A 99 4.10 -5.11 -6.35
N VAL A 100 3.01 -5.03 -7.12
CA VAL A 100 2.70 -5.94 -8.22
C VAL A 100 3.80 -5.90 -9.29
N LEU A 101 4.21 -4.71 -9.71
CA LEU A 101 5.28 -4.52 -10.67
C LEU A 101 6.57 -5.18 -10.19
N MET A 102 6.98 -4.92 -8.94
CA MET A 102 8.20 -5.49 -8.38
C MET A 102 8.18 -7.01 -8.27
N THR A 103 7.04 -7.57 -7.84
CA THR A 103 6.84 -9.03 -7.80
C THR A 103 7.05 -9.65 -9.19
N LYS A 104 6.57 -8.97 -10.24
CA LYS A 104 6.72 -9.41 -11.63
C LYS A 104 8.14 -9.27 -12.14
N VAL A 105 8.82 -8.15 -11.88
CA VAL A 105 10.24 -7.98 -12.25
C VAL A 105 11.08 -9.11 -11.65
N ASN A 106 10.88 -9.43 -10.37
CA ASN A 106 11.53 -10.57 -9.72
C ASN A 106 11.17 -11.90 -10.41
N GLY A 107 9.89 -12.13 -10.69
CA GLY A 107 9.40 -13.36 -11.31
C GLY A 107 9.93 -13.60 -12.73
N TYR A 108 10.04 -12.56 -13.56
CA TYR A 108 10.63 -12.62 -14.90
C TYR A 108 12.15 -12.81 -14.83
N THR A 109 12.80 -12.06 -13.96
CA THR A 109 14.26 -12.14 -13.74
C THR A 109 14.69 -13.55 -13.33
N ALA A 110 13.99 -14.16 -12.38
CA ALA A 110 14.26 -15.51 -11.89
C ALA A 110 14.05 -16.61 -12.96
N ARG A 111 13.13 -16.38 -13.91
CA ARG A 111 12.88 -17.28 -15.06
C ARG A 111 13.75 -16.98 -16.27
N GLY A 112 14.66 -16.03 -16.12
CA GLY A 112 15.59 -15.61 -17.15
C GLY A 112 14.97 -14.87 -18.34
N VAL A 113 13.82 -14.25 -18.14
CA VAL A 113 13.19 -13.38 -19.14
C VAL A 113 13.76 -11.97 -19.05
N THR A 114 14.24 -11.46 -20.17
CA THR A 114 14.67 -10.05 -20.31
C THR A 114 13.47 -9.18 -20.67
N LEU A 115 13.25 -8.13 -19.87
CA LEU A 115 12.17 -7.17 -20.06
C LEU A 115 12.65 -6.01 -20.93
N GLY A 116 11.83 -5.60 -21.90
CA GLY A 116 11.99 -4.35 -22.65
C GLY A 116 11.24 -3.20 -21.98
N ALA A 117 10.01 -3.45 -21.55
CA ALA A 117 9.21 -2.54 -20.75
C ALA A 117 8.20 -3.31 -19.90
N LEU A 118 7.83 -2.74 -18.75
CA LEU A 118 6.77 -3.27 -17.90
C LEU A 118 5.98 -2.10 -17.30
N ARG A 119 4.66 -2.13 -17.47
CA ARG A 119 3.74 -1.15 -16.91
C ARG A 119 2.61 -1.87 -16.18
N VAL A 120 2.26 -1.36 -15.01
CA VAL A 120 1.11 -1.81 -14.22
C VAL A 120 0.20 -0.61 -14.00
N THR A 121 -1.05 -0.71 -14.45
CA THR A 121 -2.08 0.29 -14.19
C THR A 121 -3.12 -0.27 -13.24
N VAL A 122 -3.25 0.31 -12.06
CA VAL A 122 -4.23 -0.05 -11.03
C VAL A 122 -5.41 0.91 -11.11
N ARG A 123 -6.63 0.39 -10.98
CA ARG A 123 -7.87 1.18 -10.94
C ARG A 123 -8.78 0.73 -9.83
N ALA A 124 -9.50 1.68 -9.23
CA ALA A 124 -10.57 1.43 -8.29
C ALA A 124 -11.57 2.58 -8.31
N ASP A 125 -12.77 2.32 -7.81
CA ASP A 125 -13.84 3.29 -7.69
C ASP A 125 -13.97 3.71 -6.22
N LEU A 126 -13.78 5.01 -5.96
CA LEU A 126 -14.03 5.65 -4.67
C LEU A 126 -15.49 6.11 -4.62
N ALA A 127 -16.26 5.58 -3.69
CA ALA A 127 -17.63 6.04 -3.46
C ALA A 127 -17.64 7.44 -2.82
N LEU A 128 -18.51 8.31 -3.30
CA LEU A 128 -18.73 9.65 -2.76
C LEU A 128 -20.15 9.78 -2.20
N ASP A 129 -20.31 10.54 -1.11
CA ASP A 129 -21.61 10.89 -0.53
C ASP A 129 -22.26 12.07 -1.27
N THR A 130 -23.40 12.55 -0.77
CA THR A 130 -24.16 13.66 -1.35
C THR A 130 -23.43 15.00 -1.29
N ASP A 131 -22.48 15.16 -0.37
CA ASP A 131 -21.63 16.34 -0.23
C ASP A 131 -20.36 16.23 -1.09
N GLY A 132 -20.22 15.13 -1.83
CA GLY A 132 -19.06 14.85 -2.66
C GLY A 132 -17.82 14.43 -1.85
N LYS A 133 -17.95 14.15 -0.56
CA LYS A 133 -16.86 13.60 0.25
C LYS A 133 -16.77 12.09 0.06
N PRO A 134 -15.62 11.45 0.37
CA PRO A 134 -15.53 9.99 0.42
C PRO A 134 -16.60 9.41 1.33
N ALA A 135 -17.43 8.51 0.80
CA ALA A 135 -18.54 7.92 1.53
C ALA A 135 -18.02 7.13 2.75
N ALA A 136 -18.53 7.47 3.94
CA ALA A 136 -18.03 6.96 5.20
C ALA A 136 -18.02 5.41 5.25
N GLY A 137 -16.83 4.83 5.45
CA GLY A 137 -16.64 3.38 5.59
C GLY A 137 -16.85 2.59 4.30
N ALA A 138 -17.10 3.27 3.16
CA ALA A 138 -17.28 2.62 1.87
C ALA A 138 -15.93 2.14 1.36
N ALA A 139 -15.71 0.82 1.33
CA ALA A 139 -14.50 0.29 0.73
C ALA A 139 -14.37 0.71 -0.75
N LEU A 140 -13.14 0.91 -1.23
CA LEU A 140 -12.87 1.05 -2.65
C LEU A 140 -13.49 -0.13 -3.39
N SER A 141 -14.15 0.11 -4.52
CA SER A 141 -14.82 -0.94 -5.29
C SER A 141 -14.17 -1.14 -6.66
N ARG A 142 -14.51 -2.24 -7.33
CA ARG A 142 -14.01 -2.56 -8.69
C ARG A 142 -12.48 -2.51 -8.81
N LEU A 143 -11.78 -2.91 -7.74
CA LEU A 143 -10.33 -2.95 -7.71
C LEU A 143 -9.81 -3.87 -8.81
N ALA A 144 -9.00 -3.32 -9.69
CA ALA A 144 -8.43 -4.03 -10.83
C ALA A 144 -7.01 -3.56 -11.09
N TRP A 145 -6.20 -4.43 -11.68
CA TRP A 145 -4.94 -4.01 -12.28
C TRP A 145 -4.70 -4.66 -13.63
N HIS A 146 -4.11 -3.86 -14.50
CA HIS A 146 -3.73 -4.22 -15.85
C HIS A 146 -2.20 -4.22 -15.95
N CYS A 147 -1.63 -5.24 -16.59
CA CYS A 147 -0.21 -5.31 -16.91
C CYS A 147 -0.01 -5.23 -18.41
N ALA A 148 0.83 -4.30 -18.86
CA ALA A 148 1.38 -4.28 -20.22
C ALA A 148 2.88 -4.63 -20.16
N LEU A 149 3.27 -5.62 -20.94
CA LEU A 149 4.65 -6.12 -21.03
C LEU A 149 5.15 -5.96 -22.47
N ASP A 150 6.39 -5.50 -22.62
CA ASP A 150 7.21 -5.69 -23.82
C ASP A 150 8.42 -6.57 -23.46
N GLY A 151 8.63 -7.66 -24.21
CA GLY A 151 9.70 -8.63 -23.98
C GLY A 151 9.50 -9.94 -24.74
N TYR A 152 10.56 -10.73 -24.89
CA TYR A 152 10.51 -12.01 -25.61
C TYR A 152 10.24 -13.16 -24.65
N THR A 153 8.99 -13.60 -24.53
CA THR A 153 8.59 -14.72 -23.67
C THR A 153 7.27 -15.35 -24.13
N SER A 154 6.94 -16.54 -23.60
CA SER A 154 5.69 -17.24 -23.94
C SER A 154 4.49 -16.73 -23.14
N THR A 155 3.29 -16.84 -23.71
CA THR A 155 2.01 -16.57 -23.02
C THR A 155 1.89 -17.36 -21.71
N ASP A 156 2.40 -18.59 -21.66
CA ASP A 156 2.42 -19.41 -20.45
C ASP A 156 3.27 -18.80 -19.35
N THR A 157 4.43 -18.24 -19.71
CA THR A 157 5.33 -17.58 -18.75
C THR A 157 4.72 -16.29 -18.22
N VAL A 158 4.14 -15.49 -19.11
CA VAL A 158 3.38 -14.28 -18.76
C VAL A 158 2.24 -14.62 -17.82
N THR A 159 1.43 -15.63 -18.16
CA THR A 159 0.29 -16.09 -17.35
C THR A 159 0.75 -16.60 -16.00
N SER A 160 1.78 -17.45 -15.96
CA SER A 160 2.33 -18.00 -14.74
C SER A 160 2.82 -16.91 -13.79
N ILE A 161 3.61 -15.94 -14.27
CA ILE A 161 4.12 -14.84 -13.43
C ILE A 161 2.99 -13.93 -12.93
N ASN A 162 1.98 -13.65 -13.75
CA ASN A 162 0.82 -12.89 -13.30
C ASN A 162 0.08 -13.62 -12.18
N ARG A 163 -0.15 -14.93 -12.32
CA ARG A 163 -0.76 -15.73 -11.26
C ARG A 163 0.07 -15.72 -9.97
N LEU A 164 1.40 -15.72 -10.05
CA LEU A 164 2.23 -15.65 -8.83
C LEU A 164 2.02 -14.35 -8.04
N VAL A 165 1.66 -13.24 -8.67
CA VAL A 165 1.32 -11.99 -7.96
C VAL A 165 0.20 -12.22 -6.95
N THR A 166 -0.82 -13.00 -7.33
CA THR A 166 -1.96 -13.33 -6.47
C THR A 166 -1.55 -13.93 -5.12
N ALA A 167 -0.47 -14.70 -5.08
CA ALA A 167 0.01 -15.37 -3.88
C ALA A 167 1.17 -14.67 -3.17
N PHE A 168 2.04 -13.99 -3.94
CA PHE A 168 3.37 -13.61 -3.47
C PHE A 168 3.64 -12.10 -3.48
N SER A 169 2.72 -11.27 -3.98
CA SER A 169 2.83 -9.81 -3.87
C SER A 169 2.23 -9.34 -2.55
N PRO A 170 3.01 -8.76 -1.61
CA PRO A 170 2.50 -8.40 -0.30
C PRO A 170 1.33 -7.44 -0.32
N ASN A 171 1.42 -6.34 -1.05
CA ASN A 171 0.30 -5.40 -1.08
C ASN A 171 -0.89 -5.98 -1.83
N HIS A 172 -0.69 -6.80 -2.88
CA HIS A 172 -1.82 -7.52 -3.50
C HIS A 172 -2.56 -8.39 -2.48
N ARG A 173 -1.81 -9.12 -1.64
CA ARG A 173 -2.37 -9.89 -0.53
C ARG A 173 -3.06 -9.01 0.51
N VAL A 174 -2.50 -7.85 0.87
CA VAL A 174 -3.14 -6.92 1.81
C VAL A 174 -4.51 -6.42 1.31
N PHE A 175 -4.68 -6.20 0.00
CA PHE A 175 -5.95 -5.78 -0.59
C PHE A 175 -6.91 -6.94 -0.89
N LEU A 176 -6.40 -8.17 -0.98
CA LEU A 176 -7.16 -9.38 -1.29
C LEU A 176 -7.65 -10.07 -0.01
N ASP A 177 -6.76 -10.19 0.96
CA ASP A 177 -6.98 -10.80 2.26
C ASP A 177 -7.71 -9.80 3.15
N ALA A 178 -8.68 -10.28 3.93
CA ALA A 178 -9.20 -9.51 5.05
C ALA A 178 -8.05 -9.27 6.05
N SER A 179 -7.45 -8.08 5.99
CA SER A 179 -6.24 -7.67 6.69
C SER A 179 -6.60 -6.68 7.80
N PRO A 180 -6.85 -7.14 9.04
CA PRO A 180 -7.27 -6.26 10.12
C PRO A 180 -6.17 -5.28 10.53
N ILE A 181 -6.58 -4.03 10.75
CA ILE A 181 -5.70 -2.96 11.24
C ILE A 181 -6.01 -2.73 12.71
N THR A 182 -4.99 -2.90 13.56
CA THR A 182 -5.11 -2.57 14.98
C THR A 182 -4.85 -1.09 15.18
N VAL A 183 -5.76 -0.39 15.86
CA VAL A 183 -5.59 1.05 16.13
C VAL A 183 -5.61 1.34 17.62
N SER A 184 -4.65 2.15 18.05
CA SER A 184 -4.45 2.52 19.45
C SER A 184 -4.05 3.98 19.58
N ALA A 185 -4.22 4.54 20.77
CA ALA A 185 -3.70 5.85 21.13
C ALA A 185 -2.89 5.78 22.42
N ARG A 186 -1.79 6.54 22.49
CA ARG A 186 -1.09 6.88 23.71
C ARG A 186 -1.38 8.34 24.02
N VAL A 187 -2.09 8.57 25.12
CA VAL A 187 -2.51 9.90 25.55
C VAL A 187 -1.60 10.35 26.69
N GLU A 188 -0.87 11.43 26.46
CA GLU A 188 -0.08 12.15 27.46
C GLU A 188 -0.95 13.20 28.15
N ARG A 189 -1.03 13.16 29.47
CA ARG A 189 -1.82 14.07 30.31
C ARG A 189 -1.01 15.28 30.76
N PRO A 190 -1.65 16.41 31.11
CA PRO A 190 -0.95 17.58 31.64
C PRO A 190 -0.12 17.30 32.90
N ASP A 191 -0.50 16.31 33.70
CA ASP A 191 0.23 15.87 34.89
C ASP A 191 1.42 14.94 34.59
N GLY A 192 1.70 14.68 33.31
CA GLY A 192 2.77 13.80 32.85
C GLY A 192 2.43 12.31 32.83
N THR A 193 1.23 11.92 33.27
CA THR A 193 0.78 10.52 33.18
C THR A 193 0.47 10.13 31.74
N THR A 194 0.61 8.85 31.42
CA THR A 194 0.29 8.32 30.09
C THR A 194 -0.78 7.25 30.19
N VAL A 195 -1.71 7.26 29.23
CA VAL A 195 -2.79 6.28 29.14
C VAL A 195 -2.79 5.69 27.74
N ASP A 196 -2.61 4.37 27.65
CA ASP A 196 -2.79 3.63 26.41
C ASP A 196 -4.28 3.27 26.22
N VAL A 197 -4.80 3.54 25.02
CA VAL A 197 -6.21 3.39 24.65
C VAL A 197 -6.30 2.47 23.45
N SER A 198 -6.94 1.32 23.62
CA SER A 198 -7.34 0.49 22.49
C SER A 198 -8.61 1.06 21.85
N VAL A 199 -8.67 1.08 20.52
CA VAL A 199 -9.81 1.61 19.77
C VAL A 199 -10.44 0.49 18.95
N PRO A 200 -11.48 -0.20 19.48
CA PRO A 200 -12.28 -1.08 18.65
C PRO A 200 -13.04 -0.22 17.63
N TRP A 201 -13.15 -0.73 16.40
CA TRP A 201 -13.81 -0.01 15.32
C TRP A 201 -14.39 -0.99 14.31
N THR A 202 -15.40 -0.54 13.59
CA THR A 202 -15.96 -1.22 12.41
C THR A 202 -16.29 -0.17 11.37
N PRO A 203 -16.21 -0.47 10.07
CA PRO A 203 -16.66 0.45 9.02
C PRO A 203 -18.10 0.89 9.25
N ALA A 204 -18.38 2.16 8.96
CA ALA A 204 -19.75 2.68 8.93
C ALA A 204 -20.54 2.06 7.77
N ALA A 205 -21.87 2.05 7.89
CA ALA A 205 -22.73 1.72 6.77
C ALA A 205 -22.66 2.85 5.74
N ALA A 206 -22.06 2.55 4.59
CA ALA A 206 -21.85 3.52 3.53
C ALA A 206 -23.15 3.86 2.80
N GLU A 207 -23.40 5.15 2.60
CA GLU A 207 -24.37 5.66 1.64
C GLU A 207 -23.60 6.39 0.52
N ALA A 208 -23.62 5.80 -0.68
CA ALA A 208 -22.93 6.34 -1.85
C ALA A 208 -23.93 7.01 -2.80
N ALA A 209 -23.63 8.23 -3.20
CA ALA A 209 -24.40 9.01 -4.18
C ALA A 209 -23.70 9.08 -5.55
N ALA A 210 -22.36 9.03 -5.57
CA ALA A 210 -21.56 9.10 -6.79
C ALA A 210 -20.29 8.23 -6.69
N VAL A 211 -19.55 8.14 -7.79
CA VAL A 211 -18.28 7.41 -7.88
C VAL A 211 -17.20 8.29 -8.49
N CYS A 212 -16.03 8.28 -7.88
CA CYS A 212 -14.80 8.87 -8.37
C CYS A 212 -13.82 7.75 -8.79
N PRO A 213 -13.58 7.54 -10.10
CA PRO A 213 -12.54 6.63 -10.56
C PRO A 213 -11.17 7.13 -10.13
N VAL A 214 -10.38 6.25 -9.52
CA VAL A 214 -8.99 6.46 -9.09
C VAL A 214 -8.08 5.51 -9.86
N GLU A 215 -6.93 6.00 -10.30
CA GLU A 215 -5.96 5.27 -11.11
C GLU A 215 -4.53 5.51 -10.59
N ALA A 216 -3.69 4.48 -10.66
CA ALA A 216 -2.25 4.61 -10.55
C ALA A 216 -1.58 3.88 -11.72
N ASP A 217 -0.77 4.61 -12.48
CA ASP A 217 0.02 4.10 -13.59
C ASP A 217 1.48 4.02 -13.16
N VAL A 218 2.02 2.80 -13.08
CA VAL A 218 3.35 2.50 -12.57
C VAL A 218 4.18 1.90 -13.70
N VAL A 219 5.31 2.54 -14.01
CA VAL A 219 6.20 2.17 -15.10
C VAL A 219 7.54 1.75 -14.54
N TRP A 220 7.99 0.55 -14.91
CA TRP A 220 9.30 0.04 -14.55
C TRP A 220 10.39 0.80 -15.28
N GLU A 221 11.46 1.18 -14.57
CA GLU A 221 12.64 1.81 -15.18
C GLU A 221 13.79 0.82 -15.29
N ASN A 222 14.28 0.33 -14.15
CA ASN A 222 15.37 -0.64 -14.09
C ASN A 222 15.47 -1.22 -12.67
N GLY A 223 15.88 -2.47 -12.53
CA GLY A 223 16.05 -3.09 -11.21
C GLY A 223 14.74 -3.03 -10.44
N SER A 224 14.77 -2.46 -9.24
CA SER A 224 13.60 -2.23 -8.41
C SER A 224 12.93 -0.87 -8.54
N GLU A 225 13.45 -0.04 -9.43
CA GLU A 225 12.98 1.33 -9.61
C GLU A 225 11.73 1.35 -10.49
N ALA A 226 10.76 2.13 -10.05
CA ALA A 226 9.58 2.46 -10.85
C ALA A 226 9.21 3.93 -10.66
N VAL A 227 8.71 4.53 -11.74
CA VAL A 227 8.05 5.84 -11.69
C VAL A 227 6.55 5.62 -11.77
N TYR A 228 5.79 6.29 -10.92
CA TYR A 228 4.34 6.24 -10.94
C TYR A 228 3.71 7.63 -11.06
N ARG A 229 2.54 7.65 -11.68
CA ARG A 229 1.61 8.78 -11.69
C ARG A 229 0.24 8.30 -11.26
N THR A 230 -0.46 9.11 -10.51
CA THR A 230 -1.83 8.81 -10.08
C THR A 230 -2.80 9.77 -10.74
N ALA A 231 -4.05 9.35 -10.85
CA ALA A 231 -5.12 10.21 -11.28
C ALA A 231 -6.41 9.92 -10.54
N LEU A 232 -7.26 10.93 -10.45
CA LEU A 232 -8.66 10.80 -10.05
C LEU A 232 -9.54 11.57 -11.04
N THR A 233 -10.78 11.12 -11.19
CA THR A 233 -11.77 11.79 -12.05
C THR A 233 -13.00 12.14 -11.22
N VAL A 234 -13.38 13.40 -11.15
CA VAL A 234 -14.61 13.86 -10.49
C VAL A 234 -15.35 14.80 -11.44
N ASN A 235 -16.66 14.58 -11.61
CA ASN A 235 -17.50 15.40 -12.49
C ASN A 235 -16.95 15.55 -13.92
N GLY A 236 -16.30 14.51 -14.44
CA GLY A 236 -15.68 14.50 -15.77
C GLY A 236 -14.33 15.20 -15.87
N VAL A 237 -13.83 15.82 -14.80
CA VAL A 237 -12.51 16.44 -14.76
C VAL A 237 -11.49 15.47 -14.20
N ARG A 238 -10.43 15.21 -14.97
CA ARG A 238 -9.32 14.32 -14.58
C ARG A 238 -8.16 15.14 -14.04
N ARG A 239 -7.75 14.85 -12.81
CA ARG A 239 -6.54 15.42 -12.18
C ARG A 239 -5.46 14.36 -12.11
N GLN A 240 -4.22 14.72 -12.40
CA GLN A 240 -3.06 13.81 -12.39
C GLN A 240 -1.94 14.31 -11.48
N SER A 241 -1.18 13.38 -10.90
CA SER A 241 0.00 13.68 -10.10
C SER A 241 1.24 14.04 -10.93
N ALA A 242 2.17 14.72 -10.27
CA ALA A 242 3.57 14.74 -10.69
C ALA A 242 4.13 13.30 -10.70
N PRO A 243 5.20 13.01 -11.46
CA PRO A 243 5.84 11.71 -11.40
C PRO A 243 6.49 11.52 -10.02
N LEU A 244 6.28 10.36 -9.42
CA LEU A 244 6.82 9.97 -8.12
C LEU A 244 7.62 8.67 -8.29
N ILE A 245 8.60 8.45 -7.41
CA ILE A 245 9.48 7.28 -7.46
C ILE A 245 9.05 6.28 -6.40
N ALA A 246 8.99 5.01 -6.77
CA ALA A 246 8.96 3.88 -5.85
C ALA A 246 10.23 3.05 -6.04
N ASP A 247 10.89 2.67 -4.95
CA ASP A 247 12.07 1.81 -4.98
C ASP A 247 12.19 0.99 -3.70
N GLN A 248 13.00 -0.06 -3.72
CA GLN A 248 13.27 -0.91 -2.56
C GLN A 248 14.57 -0.50 -1.86
N PRO A 249 14.69 -0.75 -0.54
CA PRO A 249 15.98 -0.69 0.14
C PRO A 249 16.92 -1.77 -0.42
N LYS A 250 18.23 -1.60 -0.21
CA LYS A 250 19.27 -2.54 -0.69
C LYS A 250 19.07 -3.97 -0.20
N GLN A 251 18.55 -4.12 1.02
CA GLN A 251 18.22 -5.39 1.67
C GLN A 251 17.08 -6.13 0.97
N LEU A 252 16.25 -5.41 0.22
CA LEU A 252 15.17 -5.95 -0.61
C LEU A 252 15.47 -5.71 -2.09
N VAL A 253 16.75 -5.89 -2.46
CA VAL A 253 17.30 -5.86 -3.82
C VAL A 253 17.14 -4.54 -4.58
N GLY A 254 16.92 -3.44 -3.88
CA GLY A 254 16.90 -2.11 -4.51
C GLY A 254 18.12 -1.26 -4.26
N ILE A 255 17.97 0.03 -4.57
CA ILE A 255 19.08 0.99 -4.47
C ILE A 255 18.74 2.21 -3.64
N ASP A 256 17.61 2.16 -2.92
CA ASP A 256 17.22 3.15 -1.92
C ASP A 256 16.97 4.55 -2.52
N LYS A 257 16.36 4.64 -3.71
CA LYS A 257 16.05 5.92 -4.39
C LYS A 257 14.70 6.54 -4.01
N GLY A 258 13.80 5.77 -3.42
CA GLY A 258 12.45 6.21 -3.09
C GLY A 258 11.84 5.41 -1.94
N PRO A 259 10.66 5.84 -1.46
CA PRO A 259 9.86 5.01 -0.56
C PRO A 259 9.49 3.71 -1.27
N ASN A 260 9.43 2.61 -0.52
CA ASN A 260 8.97 1.35 -1.09
C ASN A 260 7.45 1.24 -1.04
N SER A 261 6.89 0.24 -1.71
CA SER A 261 5.43 0.05 -1.77
C SER A 261 4.77 -0.11 -0.40
N GLN A 262 5.48 -0.66 0.59
CA GLN A 262 4.98 -0.85 1.95
C GLN A 262 4.84 0.50 2.66
N GLU A 263 5.88 1.33 2.60
CA GLU A 263 5.86 2.67 3.18
C GLU A 263 4.85 3.59 2.48
N ILE A 264 4.67 3.47 1.16
CA ILE A 264 3.63 4.23 0.44
C ILE A 264 2.24 3.84 1.00
N LEU A 265 1.95 2.56 1.19
CA LEU A 265 0.67 2.10 1.75
C LEU A 265 0.47 2.56 3.21
N LEU A 266 1.49 2.40 4.06
CA LEU A 266 1.45 2.85 5.45
C LEU A 266 1.23 4.37 5.54
N SER A 267 1.87 5.14 4.66
CA SER A 267 1.65 6.59 4.59
C SER A 267 0.22 6.94 4.20
N ALA A 268 -0.37 6.22 3.23
CA ALA A 268 -1.75 6.43 2.80
C ALA A 268 -2.74 6.20 3.94
N LEU A 269 -2.56 5.13 4.70
CA LEU A 269 -3.37 4.83 5.89
C LEU A 269 -3.27 5.96 6.94
N CYS A 270 -2.06 6.46 7.21
CA CYS A 270 -1.90 7.59 8.12
C CYS A 270 -2.52 8.88 7.56
N GLY A 271 -2.36 9.16 6.26
CA GLY A 271 -2.84 10.40 5.65
C GLY A 271 -4.35 10.51 5.64
N GLU A 272 -5.05 9.42 5.34
CA GLU A 272 -6.51 9.38 5.46
C GLU A 272 -6.95 9.55 6.91
N LEU A 273 -6.37 8.78 7.84
CA LEU A 273 -6.77 8.85 9.25
C LEU A 273 -6.45 10.22 9.86
N ALA A 274 -5.37 10.89 9.45
CA ALA A 274 -5.05 12.24 9.90
C ALA A 274 -6.14 13.24 9.50
N ALA A 275 -6.57 13.22 8.23
CA ALA A 275 -7.61 14.13 7.74
C ALA A 275 -8.95 13.90 8.46
N LEU A 276 -9.34 12.64 8.65
CA LEU A 276 -10.57 12.29 9.36
C LEU A 276 -10.49 12.60 10.85
N LEU A 277 -9.34 12.37 11.49
CA LEU A 277 -9.13 12.68 12.90
C LEU A 277 -9.22 14.19 13.16
N GLU A 278 -8.64 15.00 12.26
CA GLU A 278 -8.72 16.45 12.33
C GLU A 278 -10.17 16.95 12.21
N GLU A 279 -10.95 16.43 11.25
CA GLU A 279 -12.37 16.76 11.08
C GLU A 279 -13.22 16.34 12.29
N GLU A 280 -13.05 15.10 12.77
CA GLU A 280 -13.82 14.56 13.91
C GLU A 280 -13.49 15.26 15.22
N ALA A 281 -12.22 15.60 15.46
CA ALA A 281 -11.81 16.33 16.65
C ALA A 281 -12.37 17.75 16.64
N ALA A 282 -12.35 18.43 15.49
CA ALA A 282 -12.93 19.76 15.32
C ALA A 282 -14.45 19.75 15.54
N ALA A 283 -15.16 18.78 14.96
CA ALA A 283 -16.62 18.65 15.11
C ALA A 283 -17.04 18.32 16.55
N ASP A 284 -16.25 17.53 17.27
CA ASP A 284 -16.50 17.15 18.67
C ASP A 284 -16.07 18.24 19.67
N GLY A 285 -15.22 19.18 19.25
CA GLY A 285 -14.57 20.16 20.14
C GLY A 285 -13.47 19.54 21.03
N THR A 286 -12.88 18.42 20.60
CA THR A 286 -11.77 17.77 21.30
C THR A 286 -10.44 18.40 20.89
N GLU A 287 -9.69 18.94 21.86
CA GLU A 287 -8.37 19.50 21.61
C GLU A 287 -7.28 18.41 21.60
N LEU A 288 -6.53 18.35 20.49
CA LEU A 288 -5.42 17.43 20.28
C LEU A 288 -4.11 18.21 20.13
N HIS A 289 -3.23 18.15 21.14
CA HIS A 289 -1.92 18.82 21.05
C HIS A 289 -0.85 17.87 20.54
N ASP A 290 -0.11 18.32 19.51
CA ASP A 290 0.94 17.57 18.82
C ASP A 290 0.57 16.12 18.47
N PRO A 291 -0.58 15.87 17.82
CA PRO A 291 -0.96 14.50 17.50
C PRO A 291 0.02 13.93 16.46
N VAL A 292 0.58 12.76 16.74
CA VAL A 292 1.49 12.04 15.85
C VAL A 292 0.90 10.67 15.55
N LEU A 293 0.67 10.38 14.27
CA LEU A 293 0.31 9.05 13.80
C LEU A 293 1.58 8.29 13.40
N ARG A 294 1.66 7.03 13.83
CA ARG A 294 2.63 6.06 13.37
C ARG A 294 1.91 4.83 12.84
N ALA A 295 2.11 4.49 11.57
CA ALA A 295 1.71 3.20 11.04
C ALA A 295 2.92 2.27 10.94
N ASP A 296 2.76 1.02 11.34
CA ASP A 296 3.77 0.00 11.21
C ASP A 296 3.18 -1.35 10.78
N GLY A 297 4.02 -2.16 10.16
CA GLY A 297 3.66 -3.48 9.69
C GLY A 297 4.91 -4.30 9.38
N ARG A 298 4.84 -5.59 9.68
CA ARG A 298 5.92 -6.55 9.45
C ARG A 298 5.65 -7.36 8.19
N ILE A 299 6.66 -7.63 7.39
CA ILE A 299 6.64 -8.67 6.37
C ILE A 299 7.68 -9.72 6.74
N ASP A 300 7.31 -10.98 6.59
CA ASP A 300 8.26 -12.08 6.59
C ASP A 300 8.52 -12.49 5.14
N THR A 301 9.72 -12.16 4.63
CA THR A 301 10.04 -12.33 3.21
C THR A 301 10.09 -13.81 2.79
N ARG A 302 10.09 -14.75 3.74
CA ARG A 302 9.99 -16.19 3.43
C ARG A 302 8.62 -16.55 2.85
N GLY A 303 7.56 -15.82 3.19
CA GLY A 303 6.25 -15.98 2.55
C GLY A 303 6.29 -15.54 1.08
N MET A 304 6.75 -14.31 0.82
CA MET A 304 6.79 -13.76 -0.54
C MET A 304 7.79 -14.47 -1.47
N LEU A 305 8.87 -15.03 -0.93
CA LEU A 305 9.86 -15.81 -1.69
C LEU A 305 9.52 -17.30 -1.77
N ASN A 306 8.37 -17.71 -1.24
CA ASN A 306 7.94 -19.12 -1.14
C ASN A 306 9.02 -20.04 -0.54
N VAL A 307 9.66 -19.56 0.52
CA VAL A 307 10.62 -20.35 1.32
C VAL A 307 9.86 -21.21 2.32
N HIS A 308 8.82 -20.66 2.94
CA HIS A 308 7.93 -21.38 3.84
C HIS A 308 6.48 -21.13 3.46
N ARG A 309 5.79 -22.21 3.09
CA ARG A 309 4.38 -22.17 2.69
C ARG A 309 3.51 -21.51 3.75
N GLU A 310 3.63 -21.85 5.02
CA GLU A 310 2.69 -21.38 6.07
C GLU A 310 2.80 -19.89 6.37
N ILE A 311 3.86 -19.23 5.90
CA ILE A 311 4.07 -17.80 6.13
C ILE A 311 3.27 -17.02 5.09
N SER A 312 2.37 -16.17 5.56
CA SER A 312 1.61 -15.27 4.69
C SER A 312 2.53 -14.29 3.97
N SER A 313 2.23 -13.98 2.72
CA SER A 313 2.94 -12.92 1.99
C SER A 313 2.42 -11.52 2.34
N SER A 314 1.36 -11.39 3.16
CA SER A 314 0.77 -10.10 3.58
C SER A 314 1.51 -9.46 4.76
N PHE A 315 1.04 -8.30 5.23
CA PHE A 315 1.50 -7.72 6.50
C PHE A 315 1.11 -8.61 7.69
N HIS A 316 2.06 -8.82 8.58
CA HIS A 316 1.85 -9.25 9.95
C HIS A 316 1.74 -8.03 10.86
N ASN A 317 0.76 -8.03 11.77
CA ASN A 317 0.56 -6.99 12.78
C ASN A 317 0.48 -5.57 12.20
N LEU A 318 -0.35 -5.36 11.18
CA LEU A 318 -0.60 -4.02 10.64
C LEU A 318 -1.28 -3.15 11.71
N ALA A 319 -0.64 -2.06 12.10
CA ALA A 319 -1.09 -1.23 13.20
C ALA A 319 -0.93 0.26 12.93
N ILE A 320 -1.81 1.08 13.53
CA ILE A 320 -1.69 2.53 13.61
C ILE A 320 -1.74 2.94 15.08
N ARG A 321 -0.78 3.76 15.51
CA ARG A 321 -0.74 4.35 16.85
C ARG A 321 -0.77 5.87 16.75
N LEU A 322 -1.76 6.47 17.40
CA LEU A 322 -1.77 7.89 17.71
C LEU A 322 -0.98 8.15 18.99
N THR A 323 -0.08 9.13 19.02
CA THR A 323 0.47 9.70 20.25
C THR A 323 -0.01 11.14 20.33
N VAL A 324 -0.61 11.55 21.44
CA VAL A 324 -1.22 12.89 21.54
C VAL A 324 -1.21 13.39 22.98
N ARG A 325 -1.03 14.69 23.17
CA ARG A 325 -1.26 15.35 24.45
C ARG A 325 -2.68 15.90 24.49
N SER A 326 -3.45 15.55 25.51
CA SER A 326 -4.84 16.01 25.65
C SER A 326 -5.35 15.86 27.09
N ASP A 327 -6.14 16.82 27.54
CA ASP A 327 -6.87 16.79 28.81
C ASP A 327 -8.28 16.17 28.67
N ALA A 328 -8.76 15.97 27.44
CA ALA A 328 -10.07 15.38 27.17
C ALA A 328 -10.23 13.98 27.82
N PRO A 329 -11.42 13.65 28.36
CA PRO A 329 -11.70 12.32 28.89
C PRO A 329 -11.34 11.20 27.91
N VAL A 330 -10.78 10.10 28.42
CA VAL A 330 -10.36 8.96 27.57
C VAL A 330 -11.51 8.44 26.69
N ALA A 331 -12.73 8.44 27.23
CA ALA A 331 -13.91 8.01 26.49
C ALA A 331 -14.22 8.92 25.29
N GLN A 332 -14.02 10.24 25.43
CA GLN A 332 -14.20 11.21 24.37
C GLN A 332 -13.16 11.02 23.26
N LEU A 333 -11.87 10.95 23.63
CA LEU A 333 -10.77 10.68 22.69
C LEU A 333 -10.95 9.37 21.93
N ARG A 334 -11.38 8.30 22.62
CA ARG A 334 -11.71 7.02 21.99
C ARG A 334 -12.87 7.16 21.01
N GLY A 335 -13.89 7.95 21.36
CA GLY A 335 -15.04 8.22 20.49
C GLY A 335 -14.64 8.94 19.21
N VAL A 336 -13.84 10.00 19.30
CA VAL A 336 -13.30 10.75 18.15
C VAL A 336 -12.50 9.82 17.22
N LEU A 337 -11.53 9.09 17.77
CA LEU A 337 -10.70 8.19 16.96
C LEU A 337 -11.50 7.02 16.36
N SER A 338 -12.48 6.49 17.10
CA SER A 338 -13.38 5.44 16.60
C SER A 338 -14.23 5.94 15.44
N ARG A 339 -14.79 7.16 15.50
CA ARG A 339 -15.58 7.73 14.40
C ARG A 339 -14.72 7.99 13.17
N ALA A 340 -13.51 8.54 13.35
CA ALA A 340 -12.57 8.73 12.26
C ALA A 340 -12.24 7.41 11.56
N LEU A 341 -11.98 6.33 12.31
CA LEU A 341 -11.74 5.00 11.75
C LEU A 341 -12.96 4.39 11.07
N SER A 342 -14.15 4.51 11.66
CA SER A 342 -15.38 4.01 11.06
C SER A 342 -15.70 4.67 9.72
N ARG A 343 -15.28 5.93 9.53
CA ARG A 343 -15.43 6.65 8.26
C ARG A 343 -14.35 6.32 7.23
N ALA A 344 -13.23 5.74 7.65
CA ALA A 344 -12.06 5.55 6.79
C ALA A 344 -12.29 4.45 5.73
N VAL A 345 -12.12 4.83 4.46
CA VAL A 345 -12.24 4.01 3.26
C VAL A 345 -11.09 3.03 3.13
N LEU A 346 -9.82 3.40 3.34
CA LEU A 346 -8.70 2.46 3.18
C LEU A 346 -8.71 1.36 4.24
N PRO A 347 -8.86 1.65 5.55
CA PRO A 347 -9.08 0.61 6.55
C PRO A 347 -10.27 -0.29 6.23
N ALA A 348 -11.42 0.26 5.81
CA ALA A 348 -12.56 -0.54 5.38
C ALA A 348 -12.25 -1.40 4.15
N THR A 349 -11.42 -0.88 3.23
CA THR A 349 -10.95 -1.61 2.04
C THR A 349 -10.11 -2.81 2.44
N LEU A 350 -9.17 -2.64 3.36
CA LEU A 350 -8.29 -3.74 3.80
C LEU A 350 -9.03 -4.78 4.68
N LEU A 351 -10.12 -4.40 5.35
CA LEU A 351 -10.95 -5.34 6.10
C LEU A 351 -11.87 -6.21 5.24
N ALA A 352 -12.28 -5.73 4.07
CA ALA A 352 -13.24 -6.43 3.23
C ALA A 352 -12.55 -7.45 2.30
N GLU A 353 -12.88 -8.72 2.48
CA GLU A 353 -12.54 -9.79 1.54
C GLU A 353 -13.18 -9.50 0.17
N ARG A 354 -12.39 -9.65 -0.89
CA ARG A 354 -12.81 -9.29 -2.24
C ARG A 354 -12.09 -10.11 -3.29
N ALA A 355 -12.55 -9.98 -4.53
CA ALA A 355 -11.81 -10.39 -5.71
C ALA A 355 -11.18 -9.16 -6.40
N ILE A 356 -9.98 -9.34 -6.95
CA ILE A 356 -9.29 -8.30 -7.73
C ILE A 356 -9.30 -8.72 -9.20
N THR A 357 -9.82 -7.87 -10.09
CA THR A 357 -9.79 -8.15 -11.52
C THR A 357 -8.40 -7.92 -12.07
N VAL A 358 -7.85 -8.93 -12.75
CA VAL A 358 -6.51 -8.91 -13.32
C VAL A 358 -6.60 -9.04 -14.83
N THR A 359 -5.97 -8.11 -15.55
CA THR A 359 -5.84 -8.17 -17.00
C THR A 359 -4.38 -8.11 -17.41
N VAL A 360 -4.00 -8.90 -18.41
CA VAL A 360 -2.64 -8.97 -18.92
C VAL A 360 -2.64 -8.77 -20.43
N ALA A 361 -1.78 -7.88 -20.90
CA ALA A 361 -1.43 -7.72 -22.31
C ALA A 361 0.08 -7.91 -22.51
N HIS A 362 0.43 -8.45 -23.67
CA HIS A 362 1.79 -8.60 -24.16
C HIS A 362 1.85 -7.95 -25.54
N GLY A 363 2.62 -6.87 -25.68
CA GLY A 363 2.41 -5.90 -26.76
C GLY A 363 1.00 -5.30 -26.71
N ASP A 364 0.37 -5.16 -27.87
CA ASP A 364 -1.01 -4.63 -28.01
C ASP A 364 -2.10 -5.71 -27.88
N GLU A 365 -1.72 -6.98 -27.69
CA GLU A 365 -2.69 -8.09 -27.66
C GLU A 365 -3.05 -8.48 -26.22
N PRO A 366 -4.35 -8.44 -25.85
CA PRO A 366 -4.81 -8.94 -24.56
C PRO A 366 -4.64 -10.47 -24.51
N GLN A 367 -3.98 -10.94 -23.46
CA GLN A 367 -3.64 -12.36 -23.29
C GLN A 367 -4.59 -13.06 -22.33
N LEU A 368 -4.97 -12.40 -21.23
CA LEU A 368 -5.74 -13.03 -20.15
C LEU A 368 -6.47 -11.98 -19.30
N THR A 369 -7.71 -12.29 -18.93
CA THR A 369 -8.43 -11.64 -17.84
C THR A 369 -8.94 -12.69 -16.87
N TYR A 370 -8.71 -12.49 -15.57
CA TYR A 370 -9.19 -13.37 -14.50
C TYR A 370 -9.49 -12.57 -13.23
N HIS A 371 -10.19 -13.20 -12.29
CA HIS A 371 -10.37 -12.66 -10.95
C HIS A 371 -9.39 -13.35 -10.01
N SER A 372 -8.58 -12.57 -9.31
CA SER A 372 -7.73 -13.06 -8.23
C SER A 372 -8.59 -13.15 -6.97
N THR A 373 -8.64 -14.35 -6.37
CA THR A 373 -9.34 -14.61 -5.10
C THR A 373 -8.37 -15.15 -4.04
N VAL A 374 -8.81 -15.20 -2.77
CA VAL A 374 -8.06 -15.85 -1.69
C VAL A 374 -7.85 -17.34 -2.00
N GLU A 375 -8.87 -18.02 -2.51
CA GLU A 375 -8.82 -19.43 -2.92
C GLU A 375 -7.75 -19.67 -4.01
N ASP A 376 -7.71 -18.82 -5.05
CA ASP A 376 -6.69 -18.92 -6.10
C ASP A 376 -5.28 -18.85 -5.53
N ALA A 377 -5.05 -17.93 -4.60
CA ALA A 377 -3.75 -17.74 -3.99
C ALA A 377 -3.31 -18.94 -3.15
N GLU A 378 -4.22 -19.55 -2.38
CA GLU A 378 -3.91 -20.79 -1.66
C GLU A 378 -3.57 -21.91 -2.62
N GLY A 379 -4.38 -22.10 -3.67
CA GLY A 379 -4.11 -23.09 -4.72
C GLY A 379 -2.76 -22.88 -5.41
N ILE A 380 -2.37 -21.63 -5.68
CA ILE A 380 -1.05 -21.30 -6.24
C ILE A 380 0.07 -21.65 -5.26
N ARG A 381 -0.07 -21.30 -3.98
CA ARG A 381 0.95 -21.62 -2.95
C ARG A 381 1.11 -23.13 -2.78
N ASP A 382 0.02 -23.88 -2.78
CA ASP A 382 0.02 -25.34 -2.75
C ASP A 382 0.76 -25.94 -3.95
N GLU A 383 0.43 -25.47 -5.16
CA GLU A 383 1.02 -25.97 -6.40
C GLU A 383 2.53 -25.67 -6.48
N VAL A 384 2.97 -24.46 -6.12
CA VAL A 384 4.40 -24.12 -6.10
C VAL A 384 5.14 -24.97 -5.07
N THR A 385 4.57 -25.15 -3.88
CA THR A 385 5.16 -25.99 -2.81
C THR A 385 5.29 -27.44 -3.26
N ARG A 386 4.26 -28.00 -3.91
CA ARG A 386 4.28 -29.36 -4.46
C ARG A 386 5.41 -29.53 -5.47
N ARG A 387 5.53 -28.63 -6.44
CA ARG A 387 6.61 -28.67 -7.46
C ARG A 387 8.01 -28.59 -6.84
N GLN A 388 8.20 -27.76 -5.81
CA GLN A 388 9.49 -27.66 -5.12
C GLN A 388 9.86 -28.97 -4.40
N ARG A 389 8.89 -29.64 -3.76
CA ARG A 389 9.12 -30.95 -3.11
C ARG A 389 9.46 -32.03 -4.12
N GLU A 390 8.77 -32.06 -5.26
CA GLU A 390 9.06 -33.00 -6.34
C GLU A 390 10.47 -32.80 -6.90
N ALA A 391 10.86 -31.54 -7.16
CA ALA A 391 12.20 -31.21 -7.65
C ALA A 391 13.32 -31.50 -6.63
N ALA A 392 13.03 -31.49 -5.34
CA ALA A 392 14.00 -31.86 -4.29
C ALA A 392 14.12 -33.38 -4.11
N ALA A 393 13.14 -34.16 -4.59
CA ALA A 393 13.11 -35.62 -4.53
C ALA A 393 13.69 -36.29 -5.79
N SER A 394 13.83 -35.55 -6.89
CA SER A 394 14.51 -35.95 -8.14
C SER A 394 15.99 -35.59 -8.09
#